data_AF-A0A964EDI0-F1
#
_entry.id   AF-A0A964EDI0-F1
#
_cell.length_a   1.000
_cell.length_b   1.000
_cell.length_c   1.000
_cell.angle_alpha   90.00
_cell.angle_beta   90.00
_cell.angle_gamma   90.00
#
_symmetry.space_group_name_H-M   'P 1'
#
loop_
_entity.id
_entity.type
_entity.pdbx_description
1 polymer ?
#
loop_
_entity_poly.entity_id
_entity_poly.type
_entity_poly.pdbx_seq_one_letter_code
_entity_poly.pdbx_strand_id
1 'polypeptide(L)'
;MQRMSDEDLSKRISEIDKLWADLNELRKNKIAALPEFYDKIVGLARDIKQLYERARNFRGNTYTVGTWKKDRDCLWNIAKKDDIYSDPFMWPKIWQANTDQIRNPDLIMPGQVLRIPPPGPKTDEELRAERLYYRQKREAAQRAAASRRARQVESNDAGSGN
;
A
#
# COMPACT_ATOMS: atom_id res chain seq x y z
N MET A 1 -20.55 -7.96 -1.29
CA MET A 1 -19.20 -8.51 -1.52
C MET A 1 -18.21 -7.64 -0.75
N GLN A 2 -17.49 -8.20 0.24
CA GLN A 2 -16.38 -7.49 0.87
C GLN A 2 -15.31 -7.22 -0.21
N ARG A 3 -14.93 -5.94 -0.41
CA ARG A 3 -13.74 -5.60 -1.21
C ARG A 3 -12.54 -6.20 -0.49
N MET A 4 -11.86 -7.16 -1.13
CA MET A 4 -10.63 -7.75 -0.61
C MET A 4 -9.51 -6.70 -0.60
N SER A 5 -8.64 -6.77 0.40
CA SER A 5 -7.50 -5.87 0.56
C SER A 5 -6.49 -6.01 -0.58
N ASP A 6 -5.80 -4.93 -0.92
CA ASP A 6 -4.79 -4.95 -1.99
C ASP A 6 -3.57 -5.80 -1.59
N GLU A 7 -3.37 -6.00 -0.29
CA GLU A 7 -2.35 -6.92 0.27
C GLU A 7 -2.76 -8.40 0.12
N ASP A 8 -4.02 -8.74 0.37
CA ASP A 8 -4.55 -10.09 0.16
C ASP A 8 -4.50 -10.47 -1.31
N LEU A 9 -4.74 -9.50 -2.21
CA LEU A 9 -4.61 -9.66 -3.65
C LEU A 9 -3.21 -10.13 -4.05
N SER A 10 -2.15 -9.58 -3.44
CA SER A 10 -0.75 -9.94 -3.70
C SER A 10 -0.41 -11.37 -3.25
N LYS A 11 -0.86 -11.76 -2.05
CA LYS A 11 -0.66 -13.13 -1.53
C LYS A 11 -1.47 -14.17 -2.31
N ARG A 12 -2.58 -13.76 -2.90
CA ARG A 12 -3.48 -14.60 -3.69
C ARG A 12 -3.22 -14.54 -5.19
N ILE A 13 -2.16 -13.90 -5.68
CA ILE A 13 -1.92 -13.89 -7.14
C ILE A 13 -1.73 -15.32 -7.67
N SER A 14 -1.05 -16.19 -6.93
CA SER A 14 -0.95 -17.61 -7.31
C SER A 14 -2.30 -18.34 -7.29
N GLU A 15 -3.24 -17.88 -6.45
CA GLU A 15 -4.61 -18.40 -6.39
C GLU A 15 -5.43 -17.87 -7.58
N ILE A 16 -5.25 -16.61 -7.97
CA ILE A 16 -5.86 -16.02 -9.18
C ILE A 16 -5.35 -16.70 -10.44
N ASP A 17 -4.04 -16.98 -10.52
CA ASP A 17 -3.44 -17.70 -11.64
C ASP A 17 -4.01 -19.13 -11.76
N LYS A 18 -4.22 -19.81 -10.63
CA LYS A 18 -4.90 -21.12 -10.58
C LYS A 18 -6.36 -21.03 -10.98
N LEU A 19 -7.12 -20.08 -10.44
CA LEU A 19 -8.53 -19.87 -10.77
C LEU A 19 -8.72 -19.57 -12.26
N TRP A 20 -7.80 -18.85 -12.89
CA TRP A 20 -7.82 -18.60 -14.33
C TRP A 20 -7.57 -19.89 -15.13
N ALA A 21 -6.64 -20.73 -14.70
CA ALA A 21 -6.38 -22.04 -15.30
C ALA A 21 -7.60 -22.98 -15.16
N ASP A 22 -8.15 -23.09 -13.95
CA ASP A 22 -9.33 -23.90 -13.63
C ASP A 22 -10.56 -23.44 -14.43
N LEU A 23 -10.77 -22.13 -14.54
CA LEU A 23 -11.83 -21.56 -15.38
C LEU A 23 -11.65 -21.93 -16.85
N ASN A 24 -10.44 -21.82 -17.38
CA ASN A 24 -10.15 -22.18 -18.77
C ASN A 24 -10.36 -23.68 -19.02
N GLU A 25 -10.09 -24.51 -18.03
CA GLU A 25 -10.33 -25.96 -18.08
C GLU A 25 -11.83 -26.28 -18.02
N LEU A 26 -12.58 -25.64 -17.12
CA LEU A 26 -14.04 -25.75 -17.05
C LEU A 26 -14.70 -25.34 -18.38
N ARG A 27 -14.21 -24.28 -19.02
CA ARG A 27 -14.69 -23.84 -20.35
C ARG A 27 -14.46 -24.86 -21.47
N LYS A 28 -13.53 -25.81 -21.31
CA LYS A 28 -13.32 -26.91 -22.28
C LYS A 28 -14.35 -28.03 -22.13
N ASN A 29 -15.03 -28.12 -20.98
CA ASN A 29 -16.05 -29.13 -20.74
C ASN A 29 -17.41 -28.71 -21.33
N LYS A 30 -18.04 -29.61 -22.10
CA LYS A 30 -19.31 -29.34 -22.80
C LYS A 30 -20.48 -28.99 -21.85
N ILE A 31 -20.45 -29.45 -20.61
CA ILE A 31 -21.46 -29.16 -19.57
C ILE A 31 -21.43 -27.68 -19.16
N ALA A 32 -20.27 -27.02 -19.26
CA ALA A 32 -20.12 -25.60 -18.93
C ALA A 32 -20.75 -24.67 -19.98
N ALA A 33 -21.06 -25.18 -21.17
CA ALA A 33 -21.73 -24.43 -22.23
C ALA A 33 -23.27 -24.47 -22.13
N LEU A 34 -23.82 -25.14 -21.11
CA LEU A 34 -25.27 -25.18 -20.87
C LEU A 34 -25.78 -23.80 -20.44
N PRO A 35 -26.97 -23.37 -20.91
CA PRO A 35 -27.52 -22.03 -20.65
C PRO A 35 -27.56 -21.64 -19.17
N GLU A 36 -27.89 -22.60 -18.28
CA GLU A 36 -28.03 -22.40 -16.84
C GLU A 36 -26.71 -22.05 -16.12
N PHE A 37 -25.57 -22.42 -16.71
CA PHE A 37 -24.24 -22.21 -16.13
C PHE A 37 -23.43 -21.16 -16.89
N TYR A 38 -23.72 -20.95 -18.18
CA TYR A 38 -22.98 -20.05 -19.06
C TYR A 38 -22.91 -18.61 -18.53
N ASP A 39 -24.04 -18.03 -18.11
CA ASP A 39 -24.09 -16.64 -17.64
C ASP A 39 -23.25 -16.43 -16.37
N LYS A 40 -23.27 -17.40 -15.45
CA LYS A 40 -22.46 -17.39 -14.23
C LYS A 40 -20.97 -17.50 -14.55
N ILE A 41 -20.61 -18.41 -15.48
CA ILE A 41 -19.22 -18.62 -15.91
C ILE A 41 -18.67 -17.37 -16.61
N VAL A 42 -19.46 -16.72 -17.46
CA VAL A 42 -19.07 -15.48 -18.14
C VAL A 42 -18.90 -14.34 -17.13
N GLY A 43 -19.79 -14.23 -16.14
CA GLY A 43 -19.66 -13.28 -15.03
C GLY A 43 -18.36 -13.50 -14.25
N LEU A 44 -18.12 -14.72 -13.79
CA LEU A 44 -16.90 -15.10 -13.06
C LEU A 44 -15.64 -14.88 -13.91
N ALA A 45 -15.69 -15.17 -15.20
CA ALA A 45 -14.57 -14.91 -16.11
C ALA A 45 -14.22 -13.42 -16.20
N ARG A 46 -15.24 -12.55 -16.24
CA ARG A 46 -15.05 -11.10 -16.25
C ARG A 46 -14.42 -10.62 -14.94
N ASP A 47 -14.87 -11.15 -13.81
CA ASP A 47 -14.38 -10.78 -12.49
C ASP A 47 -12.94 -11.28 -12.26
N ILE A 48 -12.65 -12.53 -12.58
CA ILE A 48 -11.30 -13.12 -12.52
C ILE A 48 -10.35 -12.36 -13.44
N LYS A 49 -10.78 -11.99 -14.66
CA LYS A 49 -9.97 -11.17 -15.57
C LYS A 49 -9.68 -9.79 -14.98
N GLN A 50 -10.66 -9.12 -14.39
CA GLN A 50 -10.43 -7.82 -13.73
C GLN A 50 -9.45 -7.94 -12.56
N LEU A 51 -9.56 -8.98 -11.75
CA LEU A 51 -8.63 -9.25 -10.64
C LEU A 51 -7.21 -9.55 -11.16
N TYR A 52 -7.10 -10.33 -12.23
CA TYR A 52 -5.82 -10.65 -12.88
C TYR A 52 -5.14 -9.41 -13.45
N GLU A 53 -5.86 -8.56 -14.20
CA GLU A 53 -5.31 -7.32 -14.75
C GLU A 53 -4.87 -6.36 -13.63
N ARG A 54 -5.65 -6.27 -12.55
CA ARG A 54 -5.28 -5.48 -11.37
C ARG A 54 -4.00 -6.01 -10.72
N ALA A 55 -3.90 -7.32 -10.52
CA ALA A 55 -2.72 -7.98 -9.94
C ALA A 55 -1.48 -7.88 -10.85
N ARG A 56 -1.65 -8.01 -12.17
CA ARG A 56 -0.58 -7.88 -13.15
C ARG A 56 -0.03 -6.46 -13.21
N ASN A 57 -0.90 -5.46 -13.19
CA ASN A 57 -0.48 -4.06 -13.16
C ASN A 57 0.24 -3.68 -11.85
N PHE A 58 -0.01 -4.41 -10.76
CA PHE A 58 0.76 -4.31 -9.51
C PHE A 58 2.18 -4.89 -9.61
N ARG A 59 2.45 -5.81 -10.54
CA ARG A 59 3.74 -6.51 -10.70
C ARG A 59 4.75 -5.76 -11.59
N GLY A 60 4.30 -4.81 -12.40
CA GLY A 60 5.13 -4.22 -13.46
C GLY A 60 5.95 -3.00 -13.08
N ASN A 61 5.46 -2.18 -12.14
CA ASN A 61 6.11 -0.91 -11.82
C ASN A 61 6.85 -1.02 -10.49
N THR A 62 8.18 -0.93 -10.57
CA THR A 62 9.05 -0.85 -9.39
C THR A 62 9.89 0.40 -9.44
N TYR A 63 10.18 0.97 -8.28
CA TYR A 63 11.08 2.11 -8.14
C TYR A 63 12.26 1.74 -7.22
N THR A 64 13.48 2.02 -7.67
CA THR A 64 14.67 1.85 -6.83
C THR A 64 14.93 3.14 -6.07
N VAL A 65 14.89 3.08 -4.75
CA VAL A 65 15.10 4.24 -3.87
C VAL A 65 16.51 4.78 -4.09
N GLY A 66 16.58 6.06 -4.44
CA GLY A 66 17.81 6.81 -4.58
C GLY A 66 18.42 7.22 -3.24
N THR A 67 19.42 8.09 -3.29
CA THR A 67 20.09 8.56 -2.08
C THR A 67 19.48 9.87 -1.58
N TRP A 68 19.52 10.12 -0.27
CA TRP A 68 19.05 11.39 0.29
C TRP A 68 19.79 12.60 -0.31
N LYS A 69 21.10 12.47 -0.55
CA LYS A 69 21.95 13.56 -1.06
C LYS A 69 21.61 13.95 -2.50
N LYS A 70 21.25 12.99 -3.33
CA LYS A 70 21.01 13.19 -4.76
C LYS A 70 19.52 13.38 -5.05
N ASP A 71 18.72 12.44 -4.59
CA ASP A 71 17.32 12.29 -5.02
C ASP A 71 16.35 12.81 -3.96
N ARG A 72 16.81 12.93 -2.70
CA ARG A 72 15.97 13.26 -1.53
C ARG A 72 14.77 12.33 -1.43
N ASP A 73 14.95 11.08 -1.82
CA ASP A 73 13.86 10.13 -1.91
C ASP A 73 13.29 9.83 -0.52
N CYS A 74 11.99 10.05 -0.42
CA CYS A 74 11.10 9.60 0.62
C CYS A 74 9.78 9.23 -0.07
N LEU A 75 8.90 8.47 0.59
CA LEU A 75 7.66 8.01 -0.05
C LEU A 75 6.84 9.16 -0.67
N TRP A 76 6.86 10.33 -0.03
CA TRP A 76 6.22 11.55 -0.51
C TRP A 76 6.86 12.11 -1.79
N ASN A 77 8.20 12.22 -1.82
CA ASN A 77 8.92 12.72 -2.98
C ASN A 77 8.88 11.74 -4.16
N ILE A 78 8.87 10.43 -3.89
CA ILE A 78 8.72 9.40 -4.93
C ILE A 78 7.33 9.51 -5.56
N ALA A 79 6.27 9.61 -4.74
CA ALA A 79 4.91 9.77 -5.23
C ALA A 79 4.71 11.07 -6.05
N LYS A 80 5.43 12.14 -5.68
CA LYS A 80 5.38 13.43 -6.38
C LYS A 80 5.94 13.39 -7.80
N LYS A 81 6.81 12.43 -8.16
CA LYS A 81 7.45 12.41 -9.49
C LYS A 81 6.40 12.21 -10.59
N ASP A 82 6.59 12.90 -11.71
CA ASP A 82 5.64 12.91 -12.83
C ASP A 82 5.49 11.54 -13.49
N ASP A 83 6.54 10.72 -13.47
CA ASP A 83 6.58 9.35 -13.97
C ASP A 83 5.96 8.31 -13.02
N ILE A 84 5.62 8.72 -11.78
CA ILE A 84 5.03 7.86 -10.76
C ILE A 84 3.54 8.16 -10.59
N TYR A 85 3.20 9.27 -9.91
CA TYR A 85 1.80 9.69 -9.72
C TYR A 85 1.56 11.16 -10.01
N SER A 86 2.61 11.99 -10.11
CA SER A 86 2.49 13.45 -10.12
C SER A 86 1.72 14.00 -8.91
N ASP A 87 1.55 13.21 -7.85
CA ASP A 87 0.77 13.57 -6.65
C ASP A 87 1.48 13.07 -5.39
N PRO A 88 2.05 13.98 -4.58
CA PRO A 88 2.69 13.60 -3.33
C PRO A 88 1.75 12.91 -2.33
N PHE A 89 0.44 13.17 -2.36
CA PHE A 89 -0.53 12.60 -1.44
C PHE A 89 -0.83 11.11 -1.70
N MET A 90 -0.25 10.55 -2.76
CA MET A 90 -0.31 9.12 -3.09
C MET A 90 0.77 8.27 -2.42
N TRP A 91 1.64 8.86 -1.60
CA TRP A 91 2.63 8.12 -0.81
C TRP A 91 2.06 6.96 0.04
N PRO A 92 0.81 7.00 0.58
CA PRO A 92 0.25 5.87 1.32
C PRO A 92 0.04 4.63 0.46
N LYS A 93 -0.15 4.80 -0.85
CA LYS A 93 -0.25 3.69 -1.82
C LYS A 93 1.05 2.90 -1.87
N ILE A 94 2.17 3.62 -2.00
CA ILE A 94 3.51 3.03 -2.01
C ILE A 94 3.77 2.32 -0.67
N TRP A 95 3.40 2.95 0.45
CA TRP A 95 3.60 2.34 1.76
C TRP A 95 2.80 1.04 1.92
N GLN A 96 1.49 1.06 1.64
CA GLN A 96 0.62 -0.11 1.77
C GLN A 96 1.07 -1.27 0.88
N ALA A 97 1.52 -0.96 -0.34
CA ALA A 97 2.03 -1.97 -1.25
C ALA A 97 3.37 -2.58 -0.82
N ASN A 98 4.07 -2.04 0.19
CA ASN A 98 5.40 -2.47 0.62
C ASN A 98 5.51 -2.64 2.15
N THR A 99 4.40 -2.91 2.87
CA THR A 99 4.38 -3.09 4.33
C THR A 99 5.22 -4.28 4.82
N ASP A 100 5.46 -5.26 3.94
CA ASP A 100 6.39 -6.38 4.14
C ASP A 100 7.85 -5.92 4.29
N GLN A 101 8.21 -4.79 3.67
CA GLN A 101 9.57 -4.24 3.67
C GLN A 101 9.68 -2.94 4.48
N ILE A 102 8.61 -2.15 4.56
CA ILE A 102 8.58 -0.82 5.18
C ILE A 102 7.71 -0.85 6.44
N ARG A 103 8.35 -1.04 7.59
CA ARG A 103 7.68 -0.93 8.89
C ARG A 103 7.37 0.51 9.28
N ASN A 104 8.30 1.42 8.98
CA ASN A 104 8.15 2.84 9.25
C ASN A 104 8.15 3.60 7.91
N PRO A 105 7.05 4.29 7.53
CA PRO A 105 6.97 5.02 6.27
C PRO A 105 7.96 6.18 6.14
N ASP A 106 8.48 6.69 7.26
CA ASP A 106 9.51 7.74 7.27
C ASP A 106 10.93 7.18 7.04
N LEU A 107 11.11 5.85 6.99
CA LEU A 107 12.41 5.20 6.87
C LEU A 107 12.43 4.24 5.66
N ILE A 108 13.05 4.70 4.58
CA ILE A 108 13.39 3.89 3.40
C ILE A 108 14.89 3.97 3.13
N MET A 109 15.48 2.91 2.58
CA MET A 109 16.92 2.83 2.37
C MET A 109 17.30 2.97 0.88
N PRO A 110 18.41 3.65 0.54
CA PRO A 110 18.91 3.66 -0.83
C PRO A 110 19.16 2.24 -1.36
N GLY A 111 18.82 1.99 -2.62
CA GLY A 111 18.89 0.68 -3.26
C GLY A 111 17.70 -0.24 -2.98
N GLN A 112 16.78 0.14 -2.09
CA GLN A 112 15.56 -0.62 -1.85
C GLN A 112 14.64 -0.56 -3.08
N VAL A 113 14.10 -1.71 -3.50
CA VAL A 113 13.18 -1.79 -4.65
C VAL A 113 11.75 -1.82 -4.15
N LEU A 114 11.00 -0.76 -4.42
CA LEU A 114 9.61 -0.59 -3.99
C LEU A 114 8.65 -0.92 -5.12
N ARG A 115 7.58 -1.65 -4.80
CA ARG A 115 6.43 -1.84 -5.68
C ARG A 115 5.65 -0.54 -5.79
N ILE A 116 5.33 -0.12 -7.02
CA ILE A 116 4.56 1.08 -7.32
C ILE A 116 3.21 0.66 -7.90
N PRO A 117 2.12 0.70 -7.10
CA PRO A 117 0.77 0.46 -7.61
C PRO A 117 0.40 1.38 -8.77
N PRO A 118 -0.56 1.02 -9.63
CA PRO A 118 -1.05 1.92 -10.67
C PRO A 118 -1.69 3.19 -10.08
N PRO A 119 -1.66 4.32 -10.82
CA PRO A 119 -2.37 5.53 -10.43
C PRO A 119 -3.88 5.28 -10.31
N GLY A 120 -4.53 5.96 -9.38
CA GLY A 120 -5.96 5.83 -9.15
C GLY A 120 -6.38 6.37 -7.78
N PRO A 121 -7.68 6.32 -7.44
CA PRO A 121 -8.16 6.73 -6.13
C PRO A 121 -7.55 5.87 -5.02
N LYS A 122 -7.38 6.47 -3.83
CA LYS A 122 -6.94 5.74 -2.64
C LYS A 122 -8.01 4.76 -2.18
N THR A 123 -7.61 3.54 -1.82
CA THR A 123 -8.49 2.55 -1.19
C THR A 123 -8.80 2.94 0.25
N ASP A 124 -9.83 2.34 0.84
CA ASP A 124 -10.17 2.58 2.24
C ASP A 124 -9.02 2.24 3.19
N GLU A 125 -8.20 1.25 2.83
CA GLU A 125 -7.03 0.82 3.58
C GLU A 125 -5.90 1.84 3.50
N GLU A 126 -5.60 2.34 2.30
CA GLU A 126 -4.62 3.41 2.09
C GLU A 126 -5.01 4.68 2.84
N LEU A 127 -6.30 5.03 2.86
CA LEU A 127 -6.83 6.15 3.64
C LEU A 127 -6.77 5.90 5.16
N ARG A 128 -7.05 4.68 5.62
CA ARG A 128 -6.89 4.30 7.03
C ARG A 128 -5.43 4.40 7.45
N ALA A 129 -4.52 3.87 6.64
CA ALA A 129 -3.08 3.92 6.89
C ALA A 129 -2.58 5.36 7.01
N GLU A 130 -2.99 6.23 6.08
CA GLU A 130 -2.68 7.66 6.13
C GLU A 130 -3.19 8.33 7.42
N ARG A 131 -4.44 8.08 7.81
CA ARG A 131 -5.01 8.61 9.07
C ARG A 131 -4.25 8.12 10.30
N LEU A 132 -3.90 6.83 10.32
CA LEU A 132 -3.13 6.23 11.42
C LEU A 132 -1.73 6.84 11.52
N TYR A 133 -1.06 7.08 10.40
CA TYR A 133 0.23 7.75 10.36
C TYR A 133 0.15 9.15 10.97
N TYR A 134 -0.78 10.00 10.52
CA TYR A 134 -0.91 11.36 11.06
C TYR A 134 -1.32 11.37 12.53
N ARG A 135 -2.15 10.42 12.97
CA ARG A 135 -2.48 10.26 14.39
C ARG A 135 -1.24 9.95 15.21
N GLN A 136 -0.46 8.94 14.82
CA GLN A 136 0.78 8.56 15.50
C GLN A 136 1.78 9.71 15.55
N LYS A 137 1.94 10.45 14.45
CA LYS A 137 2.85 11.60 14.37
C LYS A 137 2.45 12.72 15.33
N ARG A 138 1.15 13.02 15.44
CA ARG A 138 0.61 14.01 16.39
C ARG A 138 0.83 13.58 17.84
N GLU A 139 0.52 12.32 18.15
CA GLU A 139 0.73 11.76 19.49
C GLU A 139 2.21 11.79 19.89
N ALA A 140 3.11 11.40 18.97
CA ALA A 140 4.55 11.46 19.20
C ALA A 140 5.04 12.90 19.46
N ALA A 141 4.55 13.87 18.69
CA ALA A 141 4.87 15.28 18.91
C ALA A 141 4.36 15.79 20.27
N GLN A 142 3.14 15.43 20.67
CA GLN A 142 2.57 15.79 21.97
C GLN A 142 3.35 15.15 23.13
N ARG A 143 3.71 13.87 23.01
CA ARG A 143 4.56 13.19 24.01
C ARG A 143 5.92 13.85 24.13
N ALA A 144 6.57 14.15 23.01
CA ALA A 144 7.86 14.84 23.01
C ALA A 144 7.76 16.22 23.66
N ALA A 145 6.69 16.98 23.41
CA ALA A 145 6.44 18.26 24.06
C ALA A 145 6.18 18.12 25.56
N ALA A 146 5.40 17.12 25.98
CA ALA A 146 5.13 16.82 27.38
C ALA A 146 6.41 16.43 28.14
N SER A 147 7.26 15.58 27.55
CA SER A 147 8.56 15.19 28.13
C SER A 147 9.52 16.37 28.23
N ARG A 148 9.56 17.26 27.22
CA ARG A 148 10.35 18.50 27.27
C ARG A 148 9.87 19.42 28.39
N ARG A 149 8.55 19.57 28.55
CA ARG A 149 7.94 20.37 29.61
C ARG A 149 8.24 19.80 31.01
N ALA A 150 8.16 18.48 31.18
CA ALA A 150 8.45 17.81 32.46
C ALA A 150 9.90 18.05 32.91
N ARG A 151 10.88 17.87 32.01
CA ARG A 151 12.30 18.13 32.30
C ARG A 151 12.58 19.58 32.72
N GLN A 152 11.84 20.54 32.16
CA GLN A 152 12.01 21.96 32.48
C GLN A 152 11.39 22.36 33.83
N VAL A 153 10.38 21.62 34.30
CA VAL A 153 9.81 21.82 35.65
C VAL A 153 10.77 21.25 36.71
N GLU A 154 11.32 20.06 36.49
CA GLU A 154 12.31 19.44 37.39
C GLU A 154 13.57 20.29 37.57
N SER A 155 14.06 20.94 36.50
CA SER A 155 15.23 21.82 36.57
C SER A 155 14.98 23.13 37.32
N ASN A 156 13.75 23.64 37.29
CA ASN A 156 13.39 24.90 37.95
C ASN A 156 13.15 24.71 39.45
N ASP A 157 12.66 23.55 39.87
CA ASP A 157 12.39 23.22 41.27
C ASP A 157 13.69 22.94 42.06
N ALA A 158 14.70 22.37 41.39
CA ALA A 158 16.02 22.13 41.98
C ALA A 158 16.85 23.41 42.24
N GLY A 159 16.44 24.56 41.71
CA GLY A 159 17.14 25.85 41.83
C GLY A 159 16.61 26.80 42.91
N SER A 160 15.52 26.46 43.62
CA SER A 160 14.87 27.36 44.60
C SER A 160 15.24 27.09 46.06
N GLY A 161 16.32 26.35 46.32
CA GLY A 161 16.85 26.11 47.67
C GLY A 161 18.25 26.68 47.83
N ASN A 162 18.37 27.98 48.07
CA ASN A 162 19.56 28.60 48.67
C ASN A 162 19.14 29.82 49.51
#